data_AF-A0A7W0PV53-F1
#
_entry.id   AF-A0A7W0PV53-F1
#
_cell.length_a   1.000
_cell.length_b   1.000
_cell.length_c   1.000
_cell.angle_alpha   90.00
_cell.angle_beta   90.00
_cell.angle_gamma   90.00
#
_symmetry.space_group_name_H-M   'P 1'
#
loop_
_entity.id
_entity.type
_entity.pdbx_description
1 polymer ?
#
loop_
_entity_poly.entity_id
_entity_poly.type
_entity_poly.pdbx_seq_one_letter_code
_entity_poly.pdbx_strand_id
1 'polypeptide(L)'
;VGSGDPDPRSYRVDFGKFAHAFPDFRFEWNAKRGAAELYDAYKASELTYDDFDGDRFVRLRRLRTLLDGGRLDKRLRWERENSTA
;
A
#
# COMPACT_ATOMS: atom_id res chain seq x y z
N VAL A 1 20.45 -24.83 -2.30
CA VAL A 1 19.37 -24.85 -1.27
C VAL A 1 19.65 -23.67 -0.33
N GLY A 2 18.77 -22.68 -0.23
CA GLY A 2 19.05 -21.40 0.46
C GLY A 2 19.16 -21.54 1.98
N SER A 3 20.24 -20.99 2.55
CA SER A 3 20.86 -21.22 3.86
C SER A 3 20.17 -20.64 5.11
N GLY A 4 18.84 -20.74 5.21
CA GLY A 4 18.12 -20.57 6.49
C GLY A 4 18.49 -19.33 7.31
N ASP A 5 18.48 -18.15 6.70
CA ASP A 5 18.67 -16.87 7.40
C ASP A 5 17.49 -16.62 8.38
N PRO A 6 17.72 -16.40 9.68
CA PRO A 6 16.67 -16.19 10.67
C PRO A 6 16.13 -14.75 10.68
N ASP A 7 16.18 -14.01 9.56
CA ASP A 7 15.38 -12.78 9.44
C ASP A 7 13.89 -13.17 9.50
N PRO A 8 13.14 -12.78 10.56
CA PRO A 8 11.74 -13.15 10.72
C PRO A 8 10.83 -12.61 9.60
N ARG A 9 11.35 -11.76 8.71
CA ARG A 9 10.65 -11.20 7.55
C ARG A 9 10.83 -12.04 6.27
N SER A 10 11.63 -13.10 6.31
CA SER A 10 11.77 -14.04 5.20
C SER A 10 10.70 -15.10 5.25
N TYR A 11 9.55 -14.84 4.61
CA TYR A 11 8.46 -15.82 4.50
C TYR A 11 8.69 -16.78 3.33
N ARG A 12 8.78 -18.08 3.64
CA ARG A 12 8.54 -19.14 2.65
C ARG A 12 7.19 -19.76 2.92
N VAL A 13 6.38 -19.85 1.88
CA VAL A 13 5.04 -20.41 1.95
C VAL A 13 4.91 -21.54 0.93
N ASP A 14 4.16 -22.57 1.31
CA ASP A 14 3.82 -23.70 0.46
C ASP A 14 2.36 -23.56 -0.02
N PHE A 15 2.16 -23.63 -1.33
CA PHE A 15 0.85 -23.55 -1.98
C PHE A 15 0.28 -24.93 -2.35
N GLY A 16 0.85 -26.03 -1.84
CA GLY A 16 0.43 -27.40 -2.14
C GLY A 16 -1.05 -27.66 -1.83
N LYS A 17 -1.61 -27.05 -0.78
CA LYS A 17 -3.04 -27.13 -0.48
C LYS A 17 -3.92 -26.62 -1.63
N PHE A 18 -3.52 -25.51 -2.25
CA PHE A 18 -4.24 -24.96 -3.40
C PHE A 18 -4.12 -25.90 -4.60
N ALA A 19 -2.90 -26.35 -4.91
CA ALA A 19 -2.65 -27.26 -6.03
C ALA A 19 -3.46 -28.57 -5.92
N HIS A 20 -3.63 -29.10 -4.70
CA HIS A 20 -4.45 -30.29 -4.48
C HIS A 20 -5.95 -30.02 -4.64
N ALA A 21 -6.43 -28.87 -4.14
CA ALA A 21 -7.85 -28.50 -4.23
C ALA A 21 -8.28 -28.12 -5.66
N PHE A 22 -7.36 -27.61 -6.47
CA PHE A 22 -7.63 -27.10 -7.83
C PHE A 22 -6.60 -27.62 -8.83
N PRO A 23 -6.56 -28.93 -9.11
CA PRO A 23 -5.49 -29.55 -9.91
C PRO A 23 -5.48 -29.09 -11.37
N ASP A 24 -6.62 -28.68 -11.91
CA ASP A 24 -6.75 -28.23 -13.30
C ASP A 24 -6.51 -26.71 -13.46
N PHE A 25 -6.37 -25.97 -12.37
CA PHE A 25 -6.13 -24.53 -12.42
C PHE A 25 -4.68 -24.23 -12.80
N ARG A 26 -4.48 -23.39 -13.83
CA ARG A 26 -3.15 -22.93 -14.26
C ARG A 26 -3.02 -21.44 -14.04
N PHE A 27 -2.03 -21.04 -13.24
CA PHE A 27 -1.69 -19.64 -13.07
C PHE A 27 -1.12 -19.07 -14.38
N GLU A 28 -1.79 -18.08 -14.94
CA GLU A 28 -1.31 -17.35 -16.12
C GLU A 28 -0.32 -16.24 -15.76
N TRP A 29 -0.45 -15.71 -14.55
CA TRP A 29 0.44 -14.70 -14.00
C TRP A 29 1.54 -15.34 -13.15
N ASN A 30 2.76 -14.91 -13.41
CA ASN A 30 3.92 -15.21 -12.58
C ASN A 30 4.51 -13.89 -12.05
N ALA A 31 5.45 -14.00 -11.10
CA ALA A 31 6.06 -12.83 -10.47
C ALA A 31 6.67 -11.84 -11.49
N LYS A 32 7.26 -12.35 -12.58
CA LYS A 32 7.85 -11.50 -13.63
C LYS A 32 6.77 -10.72 -14.40
N ARG A 33 5.67 -11.37 -14.78
CA ARG A 33 4.52 -10.73 -15.45
C ARG A 33 3.87 -9.70 -14.53
N GLY A 34 3.64 -10.05 -13.26
CA GLY A 34 3.09 -9.12 -12.28
C GLY A 34 3.98 -7.90 -12.05
N ALA A 35 5.31 -8.07 -12.00
CA ALA A 35 6.23 -6.94 -11.88
C ALA A 35 6.19 -6.01 -13.11
N ALA A 36 6.08 -6.56 -14.32
CA ALA A 36 5.95 -5.78 -15.55
C ALA A 36 4.63 -4.99 -15.59
N GLU A 37 3.52 -5.63 -15.22
CA GLU A 37 2.22 -4.99 -15.12
C GLU A 37 2.23 -3.81 -14.13
N LEU A 38 2.80 -4.01 -12.93
CA LEU A 38 2.93 -2.93 -11.96
C LEU A 38 3.79 -1.77 -12.48
N TYR A 39 4.89 -2.08 -13.18
CA TYR A 39 5.74 -1.05 -13.77
C TYR A 39 4.99 -0.21 -14.80
N ASP A 40 4.24 -0.84 -15.71
CA ASP A 40 3.46 -0.11 -16.70
C ASP A 40 2.31 0.68 -16.07
N ALA A 41 1.65 0.11 -15.05
CA ALA A 41 0.63 0.81 -14.29
C ALA A 41 1.18 2.05 -13.56
N TYR A 42 2.36 1.96 -12.94
CA TYR A 42 2.99 3.10 -12.26
C TYR A 42 3.47 4.18 -13.23
N LYS A 43 3.92 3.81 -14.44
CA LYS A 43 4.23 4.81 -15.48
C LYS A 43 2.98 5.49 -16.03
N ALA A 44 1.88 4.75 -16.15
CA ALA A 44 0.62 5.29 -16.67
C ALA A 44 -0.09 6.16 -15.63
N SER A 45 0.15 5.92 -14.34
CA SER A 45 -0.29 6.81 -13.27
C SER A 45 0.55 8.07 -13.22
N GLU A 46 -0.07 9.22 -12.99
CA GLU A 46 0.62 10.50 -12.78
C GLU A 46 1.20 10.61 -11.36
N LEU A 47 1.88 9.56 -10.89
CA LEU A 47 2.53 9.55 -9.58
C LEU A 47 3.79 10.43 -9.62
N THR A 48 3.80 11.45 -8.78
CA THR A 48 4.93 12.35 -8.61
C THR A 48 5.70 12.00 -7.34
N TYR A 49 6.96 12.42 -7.26
CA TYR A 49 7.74 12.29 -6.02
C TYR A 49 7.04 12.98 -4.84
N ASP A 50 6.43 14.14 -5.08
CA ASP A 50 5.70 14.91 -4.07
C ASP A 50 4.46 14.17 -3.54
N ASP A 51 3.87 13.25 -4.31
CA ASP A 51 2.79 12.41 -3.80
C ASP A 51 3.28 11.45 -2.70
N PHE A 52 4.54 10.99 -2.80
CA PHE A 52 5.15 10.06 -1.85
C PHE A 52 5.79 10.75 -0.66
N ASP A 53 6.43 11.91 -0.85
CA ASP A 53 7.01 12.66 0.27
C ASP A 53 6.02 13.65 0.91
N GLY A 54 4.95 14.00 0.20
CA GLY A 54 3.89 14.88 0.67
C GLY A 54 2.89 14.19 1.59
N ASP A 55 1.74 14.85 1.75
CA ASP A 55 0.71 14.42 2.70
C ASP A 55 -0.33 13.45 2.08
N ARG A 56 -0.24 13.20 0.78
CA ARG A 56 -1.22 12.38 0.03
C ARG A 56 -1.19 10.93 0.46
N PHE A 57 -0.01 10.32 0.53
CA PHE A 57 0.16 8.91 0.91
C PHE A 57 0.85 8.71 2.27
N VAL A 58 1.40 9.77 2.88
CA VAL A 58 2.05 9.70 4.19
C VAL A 58 1.08 10.16 5.29
N ARG A 59 0.49 9.20 6.00
CA ARG A 59 -0.51 9.46 7.04
C ARG A 59 -0.07 10.49 8.10
N LEU A 60 1.17 10.40 8.59
CA LEU A 60 1.65 11.33 9.62
C LEU A 60 1.71 12.77 9.09
N ARG A 61 2.17 12.96 7.86
CA ARG A 61 2.16 14.28 7.20
C ARG A 61 0.74 14.76 6.96
N ARG A 62 -0.18 13.88 6.53
CA ARG A 62 -1.61 14.21 6.37
C ARG A 62 -2.24 14.73 7.65
N LEU A 63 -2.01 14.04 8.75
CA LEU A 63 -2.53 14.45 10.06
C LEU A 63 -1.96 15.79 10.49
N ARG A 64 -0.66 16.03 10.24
CA ARG A 64 -0.02 17.32 10.51
C ARG A 64 -0.66 18.44 9.69
N THR A 65 -0.82 18.27 8.38
CA THR A 65 -1.49 19.25 7.50
C THR A 65 -2.91 19.56 7.99
N LEU A 66 -3.68 18.54 8.38
CA LEU A 66 -5.05 18.73 8.84
C LEU A 66 -5.14 19.43 10.21
N LEU A 67 -4.19 19.17 11.11
CA LEU A 67 -4.08 19.86 12.41
C LEU A 67 -3.66 21.32 12.21
N ASP A 68 -2.60 21.56 11.44
CA ASP A 68 -2.05 22.89 11.19
C ASP A 68 -3.06 23.76 10.41
N GLY A 69 -3.88 23.13 9.55
CA GLY A 69 -5.00 23.77 8.85
C GLY A 69 -6.31 23.89 9.65
N GLY A 70 -6.32 23.50 10.93
CA GLY A 70 -7.50 23.61 11.80
C GLY A 70 -8.69 22.76 11.39
N ARG A 71 -8.49 21.75 10.52
CA ARG A 71 -9.52 20.80 10.11
C ARG A 71 -9.71 19.70 11.14
N LEU A 72 -8.64 19.37 11.87
CA LEU A 72 -8.67 18.47 13.01
C LEU A 72 -8.28 19.21 14.29
N ASP A 73 -8.93 18.83 15.38
CA ASP A 73 -8.55 19.23 16.73
C ASP A 73 -7.34 18.42 17.24
N LYS A 74 -6.78 18.80 18.39
CA LYS A 74 -5.65 18.08 19.02
C LYS A 74 -5.97 16.64 19.43
N ARG A 75 -7.24 16.26 19.44
CA ARG A 75 -7.74 14.89 19.71
C ARG A 75 -8.03 14.13 18.41
N LEU A 76 -7.61 14.67 17.26
CA LEU A 76 -7.81 14.15 15.92
C LEU A 76 -9.30 13.98 15.55
N ARG A 77 -10.15 14.91 15.98
CA ARG A 77 -11.57 15.00 15.60
C ARG A 77 -11.77 16.13 14.60
N TRP A 78 -12.68 15.94 13.65
CA TRP A 78 -13.05 16.98 12.70
C TRP A 78 -13.66 18.17 13.44
N GLU A 79 -13.13 19.36 13.19
CA GLU A 79 -13.77 20.60 13.61
C GLU A 79 -15.08 20.72 12.81
N ARG A 80 -16.20 20.90 13.51
CA ARG A 80 -17.48 21.12 12.83
C ARG A 80 -17.42 22.51 12.21
N GLU A 81 -17.75 22.61 10.92
CA GLU A 81 -18.00 23.90 10.28
C GLU A 81 -19.16 24.55 11.05
N ASN A 82 -18.85 25.47 11.95
CA ASN A 82 -19.85 26.39 12.45
C ASN A 82 -20.24 27.25 11.25
N SER A 83 -21.26 26.80 10.52
CA SER A 83 -21.97 27.61 9.55
C SER A 83 -22.56 28.81 10.28
N THR A 84 -21.80 29.90 10.36
CA THR A 84 -22.36 31.21 10.68
C THR A 84 -23.33 31.57 9.56
N ALA A 85 -24.62 31.43 9.87
CA ALA A 85 -25.69 32.22 9.25
C ALA A 85 -25.47 33.71 9.53
#